data_AF-A0A836HME9-F1
#
_entry.id   AF-A0A836HME9-F1
#
_cell.length_a   1.000
_cell.length_b   1.000
_cell.length_c   1.000
_cell.angle_alpha   90.00
_cell.angle_beta   90.00
_cell.angle_gamma   90.00
#
_symmetry.space_group_name_H-M   'P 1'
#
loop_
_entity.id
_entity.type
_entity.pdbx_description
1 polymer ?
#
loop_
_entity_poly.entity_id
_entity_poly.type
_entity_poly.pdbx_seq_one_letter_code
_entity_poly.pdbx_strand_id
1 'polypeptide(L)'
;MLQKTCTSRLLACTPVLLKRSGKPGDLPEYKQAYLPYDTAPTKIELDRERRKFMRAYSGRMEHRKMVEVKNVPQNMYTYGKEGMSIPISIFKDQADPVIGPEWTYPGIFENKIVAQQWFTEELFDREKNNTFESPWQRHVLDNQVKRRLGKVAWRMSMLNIKTIDIFHKERGVSKRPGAADAKSPATPAGKK
;
A
#
# COMPACT_ATOMS: atom_id res chain seq x y z
N MET A 1 -44.50 7.25 13.15
CA MET A 1 -43.57 6.70 12.13
C MET A 1 -42.49 7.73 11.75
N LEU A 2 -41.52 8.05 12.63
CA LEU A 2 -40.50 9.10 12.34
C LEU A 2 -39.08 8.80 12.85
N GLN A 3 -38.78 7.57 13.29
CA GLN A 3 -37.45 7.23 13.84
C GLN A 3 -36.52 6.46 12.88
N LYS A 4 -36.98 6.07 11.67
CA LYS A 4 -36.22 5.18 10.77
C LYS A 4 -35.39 5.90 9.68
N THR A 5 -35.52 7.21 9.53
CA THR A 5 -34.87 7.96 8.42
C THR A 5 -33.57 8.64 8.82
N CYS A 6 -33.36 8.99 10.09
CA CYS A 6 -32.19 9.75 10.54
C CYS A 6 -30.93 8.87 10.73
N THR A 7 -31.07 7.61 11.12
CA THR A 7 -29.94 6.70 11.36
C THR A 7 -29.29 6.19 10.06
N SER A 8 -30.05 6.12 8.97
CA SER A 8 -29.57 5.65 7.66
C SER A 8 -28.58 6.61 6.99
N ARG A 9 -28.77 7.93 7.12
CA ARG A 9 -27.89 8.93 6.48
C ARG A 9 -26.56 9.08 7.22
N LEU A 10 -26.55 9.00 8.54
CA LEU A 10 -25.34 9.11 9.36
C LEU A 10 -24.34 7.97 9.09
N LEU A 11 -24.82 6.74 8.86
CA LEU A 11 -23.97 5.58 8.54
C LEU A 11 -23.41 5.58 7.10
N ALA A 12 -24.00 6.35 6.18
CA ALA A 12 -23.53 6.43 4.79
C ALA A 12 -22.38 7.45 4.62
N CYS A 13 -22.29 8.44 5.50
CA CYS A 13 -21.22 9.45 5.49
C CYS A 13 -19.92 8.98 6.14
N THR A 14 -19.96 8.00 7.05
CA THR A 14 -18.79 7.48 7.76
C THR A 14 -17.68 6.93 6.84
N PRO A 15 -17.92 6.10 5.79
CA PRO A 15 -16.81 5.57 4.99
C PRO A 15 -16.13 6.61 4.10
N VAL A 16 -16.82 7.68 3.70
CA VAL A 16 -16.22 8.76 2.88
C VAL A 16 -15.43 9.72 3.75
N LEU A 17 -15.97 10.06 4.93
CA LEU A 17 -15.27 10.87 5.92
C LEU A 17 -14.01 10.16 6.43
N LEU A 18 -14.06 8.84 6.67
CA LEU A 18 -12.88 8.03 7.03
C LEU A 18 -11.79 8.01 5.96
N LYS A 19 -12.14 8.13 4.67
CA LYS A 19 -11.16 8.14 3.56
C LYS A 19 -10.43 9.47 3.39
N ARG A 20 -10.99 10.57 3.92
CA ARG A 20 -10.39 11.92 3.86
C ARG A 20 -9.75 12.33 5.19
N SER A 21 -10.18 11.77 6.32
CA SER A 21 -9.55 12.03 7.62
C SER A 21 -8.14 11.44 7.71
N GLY A 22 -7.20 12.17 8.28
CA GLY A 22 -5.83 11.70 8.53
C GLY A 22 -4.88 11.76 7.34
N LYS A 23 -5.24 12.47 6.27
CA LYS A 23 -4.33 12.75 5.14
C LYS A 23 -3.74 14.16 5.28
N PRO A 24 -2.45 14.35 4.95
CA PRO A 24 -1.86 15.68 4.95
C PRO A 24 -2.57 16.56 3.90
N GLY A 25 -2.96 17.77 4.31
CA GLY A 25 -3.52 18.78 3.42
C GLY A 25 -2.44 19.46 2.57
N ASP A 26 -1.28 19.69 3.18
CA ASP A 26 -0.12 20.31 2.57
C ASP A 26 1.04 19.31 2.45
N LEU A 27 1.87 19.47 1.43
CA LEU A 27 3.04 18.63 1.16
C LEU A 27 4.32 19.49 1.22
N PRO A 28 4.93 19.64 2.40
CA PRO A 28 6.22 20.33 2.54
C PRO A 28 7.32 19.66 1.69
N GLU A 29 8.26 20.48 1.21
CA GLU A 29 9.39 20.01 0.41
C GLU A 29 10.47 19.35 1.26
N TYR A 30 11.27 18.47 0.63
CA TYR A 30 12.47 17.93 1.26
C TYR A 30 13.55 18.99 1.37
N LYS A 31 14.32 18.96 2.47
CA LYS A 31 15.49 19.82 2.67
C LYS A 31 16.73 18.95 2.87
N GLN A 32 17.85 19.36 2.27
CA GLN A 32 19.14 18.72 2.51
C GLN A 32 19.85 19.47 3.65
N ALA A 33 20.13 18.80 4.75
CA ALA A 33 20.86 19.35 5.90
C ALA A 33 22.37 19.33 5.69
N TYR A 34 22.91 18.23 5.14
CA TYR A 34 24.31 18.08 4.76
C TYR A 34 24.45 17.12 3.56
N LEU A 35 25.57 17.16 2.85
CA LEU A 35 25.81 16.26 1.71
C LEU A 35 26.38 14.93 2.18
N PRO A 36 25.91 13.78 1.65
CA PRO A 36 26.40 12.46 2.03
C PRO A 36 27.71 12.05 1.34
N TYR A 37 28.28 12.94 0.51
CA TYR A 37 29.51 12.72 -0.24
C TYR A 37 30.31 14.01 -0.32
N ASP A 38 31.63 13.89 -0.37
CA ASP A 38 32.54 15.02 -0.57
C ASP A 38 32.76 15.32 -2.05
N THR A 39 32.61 14.32 -2.92
CA THR A 39 32.79 14.43 -4.37
C THR A 39 31.44 14.50 -5.08
N ALA A 40 31.19 15.62 -5.77
CA ALA A 40 29.94 15.81 -6.48
C ALA A 40 29.84 14.90 -7.72
N PRO A 41 28.72 14.17 -7.92
CA PRO A 41 28.53 13.34 -9.10
C PRO A 41 28.34 14.21 -10.35
N THR A 42 28.79 13.68 -11.49
CA THR A 42 28.60 14.31 -12.79
C THR A 42 27.15 14.17 -13.27
N LYS A 43 26.70 15.08 -14.15
CA LYS A 43 25.34 15.00 -14.73
C LYS A 43 25.10 13.66 -15.47
N ILE A 44 26.13 13.12 -16.10
CA ILE A 44 26.06 11.84 -16.81
C ILE A 44 25.79 10.69 -15.84
N GLU A 45 26.43 10.69 -14.67
CA GLU A 45 26.20 9.70 -13.61
C GLU A 45 24.79 9.82 -13.04
N LEU A 46 24.32 11.05 -12.77
CA LEU A 46 22.96 11.31 -12.31
C LEU A 46 21.92 10.72 -13.28
N ASP A 47 22.03 11.03 -14.57
CA ASP A 47 21.10 10.55 -15.59
C ASP A 47 21.21 9.04 -15.81
N ARG A 48 22.41 8.47 -15.66
CA ARG A 48 22.63 7.02 -15.78
C ARG A 48 21.95 6.28 -14.64
N GLU A 49 22.17 6.71 -13.40
CA GLU A 49 21.53 6.08 -12.24
C GLU A 49 20.02 6.26 -12.31
N ARG A 50 19.53 7.47 -12.58
CA ARG A 50 18.10 7.73 -12.72
C ARG A 50 17.43 6.81 -13.75
N ARG A 51 18.07 6.59 -14.91
CA ARG A 51 17.54 5.70 -15.95
C ARG A 51 17.41 4.24 -15.48
N LYS A 52 18.31 3.75 -14.63
CA LYS A 52 18.21 2.39 -14.07
C LYS A 52 16.98 2.22 -13.18
N PHE A 53 16.58 3.27 -12.45
CA PHE A 53 15.46 3.24 -11.50
C PHE A 53 14.10 3.58 -12.12
N MET A 54 14.03 3.92 -13.42
CA MET A 54 12.75 4.17 -14.10
C MET A 54 11.87 2.93 -14.23
N ARG A 55 12.43 1.73 -14.07
CA ARG A 55 11.68 0.47 -14.17
C ARG A 55 12.01 -0.43 -13.00
N ALA A 56 11.00 -1.06 -12.43
CA ALA A 56 11.14 -2.02 -11.35
C ALA A 56 10.26 -3.24 -11.59
N TYR A 57 10.63 -4.38 -10.99
CA TYR A 57 9.78 -5.56 -11.00
C TYR A 57 8.68 -5.45 -9.95
N SER A 58 7.46 -5.79 -10.34
CA SER A 58 6.30 -5.97 -9.46
C SER A 58 5.98 -7.46 -9.37
N GLY A 59 5.90 -7.98 -8.15
CA GLY A 59 5.74 -9.41 -7.89
C GLY A 59 7.06 -10.20 -7.98
N ARG A 60 7.05 -11.43 -7.46
CA ARG A 60 8.23 -12.32 -7.35
C ARG A 60 8.08 -13.71 -7.97
N MET A 61 6.86 -14.20 -8.13
CA MET A 61 6.57 -15.51 -8.75
C MET A 61 6.23 -15.37 -10.24
N GLU A 62 5.51 -16.36 -10.80
CA GLU A 62 5.10 -16.47 -12.20
C GLU A 62 4.50 -15.18 -12.79
N HIS A 63 3.69 -14.45 -12.02
CA HIS A 63 3.05 -13.20 -12.45
C HIS A 63 3.95 -11.95 -12.28
N ARG A 64 5.28 -12.13 -12.31
CA ARG A 64 6.25 -11.04 -12.20
C ARG A 64 6.26 -10.21 -13.48
N LYS A 65 6.08 -8.90 -13.33
CA LYS A 65 6.04 -7.96 -14.46
C LYS A 65 6.96 -6.77 -14.22
N MET A 66 7.56 -6.24 -15.28
CA MET A 66 8.29 -4.98 -15.23
C MET A 66 7.32 -3.81 -15.34
N VAL A 67 7.44 -2.84 -14.44
CA VAL A 67 6.55 -1.68 -14.34
C VAL A 67 7.39 -0.40 -14.31
N GLU A 68 6.87 0.65 -14.94
CA GLU A 68 7.47 1.97 -14.88
C GLU A 68 7.22 2.63 -13.51
N VAL A 69 8.28 3.17 -12.92
CA VAL A 69 8.22 3.88 -11.63
C VAL A 69 7.90 5.33 -11.91
N LYS A 70 6.78 5.81 -11.35
CA LYS A 70 6.41 7.22 -11.43
C LYS A 70 7.22 8.04 -10.43
N ASN A 71 7.48 9.31 -10.77
CA ASN A 71 8.17 10.28 -9.91
C ASN A 71 9.56 9.85 -9.45
N VAL A 72 10.39 9.34 -10.37
CA VAL A 72 11.80 9.06 -10.06
C VAL A 72 12.54 10.38 -9.77
N PRO A 73 13.17 10.51 -8.58
CA PRO A 73 13.95 11.69 -8.21
C PRO A 73 15.02 12.04 -9.23
N GLN A 74 15.41 13.31 -9.28
CA GLN A 74 16.48 13.76 -10.17
C GLN A 74 17.86 13.29 -9.69
N ASN A 75 18.11 13.35 -8.38
CA ASN A 75 19.37 12.91 -7.78
C ASN A 75 19.15 11.63 -6.97
N MET A 76 19.61 10.49 -7.49
CA MET A 76 19.52 9.19 -6.83
C MET A 76 20.54 8.99 -5.71
N TYR A 77 21.63 9.78 -5.67
CA TYR A 77 22.69 9.63 -4.67
C TYR A 77 22.32 10.23 -3.32
N THR A 78 21.49 11.28 -3.30
CA THR A 78 21.05 11.94 -2.07
C THR A 78 19.65 11.50 -1.62
N TYR A 79 18.81 11.00 -2.55
CA TYR A 79 17.43 10.68 -2.22
C TYR A 79 17.31 9.48 -1.27
N GLY A 80 16.67 9.70 -0.11
CA GLY A 80 16.36 8.65 0.86
C GLY A 80 17.60 8.01 1.51
N LYS A 81 18.76 8.64 1.33
CA LYS A 81 20.02 8.30 2.00
C LYS A 81 20.32 9.40 3.02
N GLU A 82 21.57 9.49 3.41
CA GLU A 82 22.03 10.34 4.48
C GLU A 82 21.91 11.84 4.18
N GLY A 83 21.69 12.64 5.23
CA GLY A 83 21.74 14.11 5.18
C GLY A 83 20.47 14.82 4.71
N MET A 84 19.44 14.08 4.29
CA MET A 84 18.13 14.66 3.96
C MET A 84 17.24 14.74 5.20
N SER A 85 16.56 15.87 5.43
CA SER A 85 15.54 16.02 6.47
C SER A 85 14.16 15.66 5.92
N ILE A 86 13.45 14.77 6.63
CA ILE A 86 12.14 14.28 6.23
C ILE A 86 11.07 15.16 6.90
N PRO A 87 10.11 15.75 6.15
CA PRO A 87 9.11 16.63 6.72
C PRO A 87 7.97 15.85 7.39
N ILE A 88 8.30 15.22 8.52
CA ILE A 88 7.41 14.43 9.38
C ILE A 88 7.41 14.93 10.83
N SER A 89 7.93 16.14 11.08
CA SER A 89 7.83 16.79 12.38
C SER A 89 6.37 17.03 12.77
N ILE A 90 6.06 16.85 14.06
CA ILE A 90 4.69 16.98 14.58
C ILE A 90 4.59 18.13 15.58
N PHE A 91 5.64 18.30 16.41
CA PHE A 91 5.66 19.36 17.43
C PHE A 91 6.28 20.64 16.87
N LYS A 92 5.87 21.79 17.42
CA LYS A 92 6.34 23.11 16.99
C LYS A 92 7.86 23.27 17.12
N ASP A 93 8.43 22.75 18.20
CA ASP A 93 9.87 22.86 18.49
C ASP A 93 10.67 21.67 17.94
N GLN A 94 10.00 20.70 17.31
CA GLN A 94 10.66 19.55 16.72
C GLN A 94 11.16 19.91 15.32
N ALA A 95 12.48 19.99 15.17
CA ALA A 95 13.09 20.06 13.85
C ALA A 95 12.80 18.78 13.04
N ASP A 96 12.75 18.92 11.71
CA ASP A 96 12.59 17.78 10.83
C ASP A 96 13.73 16.76 11.02
N PRO A 97 13.41 15.47 11.24
CA PRO A 97 14.43 14.46 11.48
C PRO A 97 15.32 14.28 10.26
N VAL A 98 16.63 14.28 10.49
CA VAL A 98 17.66 14.06 9.46
C VAL A 98 17.97 12.57 9.36
N ILE A 99 18.06 12.06 8.13
CA ILE A 99 18.48 10.68 7.87
C ILE A 99 19.98 10.55 8.17
N GLY A 100 20.33 9.66 9.09
CA GLY A 100 21.71 9.35 9.45
C GLY A 100 22.32 8.25 8.57
N PRO A 101 23.54 7.78 8.91
CA PRO A 101 24.23 6.76 8.14
C PRO A 101 23.57 5.39 8.27
N GLU A 102 23.65 4.60 7.21
CA GLU A 102 22.84 3.39 7.03
C GLU A 102 22.99 2.36 8.16
N TRP A 103 24.21 2.10 8.61
CA TRP A 103 24.52 1.11 9.65
C TRP A 103 24.00 1.47 11.04
N THR A 104 23.61 2.72 11.27
CA THR A 104 23.01 3.15 12.54
C THR A 104 21.55 2.72 12.67
N TYR A 105 20.90 2.37 11.55
CA TYR A 105 19.54 1.84 11.55
C TYR A 105 19.56 0.33 11.79
N PRO A 106 19.09 -0.15 12.95
CA PRO A 106 19.24 -1.55 13.33
C PRO A 106 18.47 -2.47 12.38
N GLY A 107 19.14 -3.55 11.95
CA GLY A 107 18.55 -4.57 11.11
C GLY A 107 18.20 -4.11 9.68
N ILE A 108 18.66 -2.94 9.23
CA ILE A 108 18.35 -2.44 7.87
C ILE A 108 18.82 -3.40 6.78
N PHE A 109 20.02 -3.98 6.92
CA PHE A 109 20.56 -4.93 5.96
C PHE A 109 19.76 -6.24 5.94
N GLU A 110 19.32 -6.71 7.11
CA GLU A 110 18.46 -7.88 7.25
C GLU A 110 17.07 -7.64 6.64
N ASN A 111 16.50 -6.45 6.91
CA ASN A 111 15.22 -6.03 6.36
C ASN A 111 15.24 -5.90 4.84
N LYS A 112 16.37 -5.53 4.21
CA LYS A 112 16.46 -5.51 2.74
C LYS A 112 16.23 -6.89 2.13
N ILE A 113 16.58 -7.96 2.84
CA ILE A 113 16.35 -9.34 2.43
C ILE A 113 14.88 -9.70 2.71
N VAL A 114 14.43 -9.47 3.94
CA VAL A 114 13.18 -10.04 4.47
C VAL A 114 11.94 -9.20 4.15
N ALA A 115 12.05 -7.87 4.08
CA ALA A 115 10.93 -6.95 3.87
C ALA A 115 10.56 -6.81 2.38
N GLN A 116 10.33 -7.95 1.73
CA GLN A 116 9.91 -8.05 0.34
C GLN A 116 8.53 -8.73 0.24
N GLN A 117 7.93 -8.70 -0.96
CA GLN A 117 6.66 -9.39 -1.19
C GLN A 117 6.88 -10.91 -1.30
N TRP A 118 6.86 -11.61 -0.17
CA TRP A 118 6.99 -13.07 -0.15
C TRP A 118 5.69 -13.79 -0.47
N PHE A 119 5.75 -14.73 -1.40
CA PHE A 119 4.66 -15.67 -1.63
C PHE A 119 4.80 -16.87 -0.70
N THR A 120 3.67 -17.39 -0.24
CA THR A 120 3.66 -18.47 0.78
C THR A 120 4.28 -19.75 0.24
N GLU A 121 4.06 -20.07 -1.03
CA GLU A 121 4.65 -21.23 -1.71
C GLU A 121 6.18 -21.14 -1.74
N GLU A 122 6.74 -20.00 -2.20
CA GLU A 122 8.19 -19.76 -2.20
C GLU A 122 8.82 -19.93 -0.81
N LEU A 123 8.15 -19.45 0.24
CA LEU A 123 8.66 -19.59 1.61
C LEU A 123 8.61 -21.02 2.12
N PHE A 124 7.58 -21.79 1.78
CA PHE A 124 7.50 -23.20 2.16
C PHE A 124 8.56 -24.04 1.44
N ASP A 125 8.82 -23.79 0.16
CA ASP A 125 9.88 -24.48 -0.58
C ASP A 125 11.26 -24.19 0.02
N ARG A 126 11.51 -22.95 0.43
CA ARG A 126 12.74 -22.57 1.12
C ARG A 126 12.85 -23.20 2.50
N GLU A 127 11.75 -23.30 3.26
CA GLU A 127 11.75 -23.98 4.55
C GLU A 127 12.09 -25.46 4.39
N LYS A 128 11.42 -26.14 3.44
CA LYS A 128 11.61 -27.56 3.15
C LYS A 128 13.06 -27.88 2.76
N ASN A 129 13.68 -27.00 1.99
CA ASN A 129 15.06 -27.17 1.53
C ASN A 129 16.09 -26.56 2.50
N ASN A 130 15.64 -25.94 3.60
CA ASN A 130 16.48 -25.19 4.54
C ASN A 130 17.36 -24.13 3.86
N THR A 131 16.82 -23.43 2.86
CA THR A 131 17.52 -22.44 2.02
C THR A 131 16.99 -21.02 2.23
N PHE A 132 16.63 -20.67 3.47
CA PHE A 132 16.30 -19.30 3.81
C PHE A 132 17.53 -18.38 3.64
N GLU A 133 17.33 -17.24 2.99
CA GLU A 133 18.36 -16.18 2.86
C GLU A 133 18.58 -15.45 4.19
N SER A 134 17.58 -15.49 5.07
CA SER A 134 17.60 -14.86 6.40
C SER A 134 16.82 -15.71 7.40
N PRO A 135 17.29 -15.83 8.66
CA PRO A 135 16.56 -16.52 9.71
C PRO A 135 15.16 -15.92 9.96
N TRP A 136 14.94 -14.64 9.69
CA TRP A 136 13.64 -13.99 9.90
C TRP A 136 12.57 -14.39 8.87
N GLN A 137 12.96 -15.00 7.76
CA GLN A 137 12.00 -15.52 6.77
C GLN A 137 11.06 -16.58 7.36
N ARG A 138 11.53 -17.32 8.38
CA ARG A 138 10.70 -18.24 9.14
C ARG A 138 9.54 -17.52 9.84
N HIS A 139 9.81 -16.39 10.48
CA HIS A 139 8.76 -15.57 11.10
C HIS A 139 7.79 -14.97 10.08
N VAL A 140 8.28 -14.62 8.88
CA VAL A 140 7.41 -14.16 7.79
C VAL A 140 6.45 -15.28 7.39
N LEU A 141 6.94 -16.51 7.20
CA LEU A 141 6.11 -17.67 6.87
C LEU A 141 5.06 -17.92 7.96
N ASP A 142 5.45 -17.97 9.22
CA ASP A 142 4.55 -18.16 10.36
C ASP A 142 3.42 -17.12 10.37
N ASN A 143 3.75 -15.85 10.17
CA ASN A 143 2.78 -14.77 10.14
C ASN A 143 1.82 -14.88 8.94
N GLN A 144 2.31 -15.35 7.78
CA GLN A 144 1.44 -15.61 6.63
C GLN A 144 0.47 -16.75 6.89
N VAL A 145 0.93 -17.84 7.51
CA VAL A 145 0.10 -18.98 7.90
C VAL A 145 -0.95 -18.54 8.92
N LYS A 146 -0.55 -17.85 10.00
CA LYS A 146 -1.46 -17.31 11.01
C LYS A 146 -2.51 -16.40 10.40
N ARG A 147 -2.14 -15.52 9.46
CA ARG A 147 -3.09 -14.64 8.74
C ARG A 147 -4.09 -15.45 7.90
N ARG A 148 -3.63 -16.49 7.19
CA ARG A 148 -4.51 -17.36 6.39
C ARG A 148 -5.47 -18.15 7.28
N LEU A 149 -4.98 -18.72 8.37
CA LEU A 149 -5.80 -19.42 9.36
C LEU A 149 -6.80 -18.47 10.03
N GLY A 150 -6.38 -17.25 10.38
CA GLY A 150 -7.26 -16.22 10.94
C GLY A 150 -8.43 -15.88 10.01
N LYS A 151 -8.20 -15.81 8.70
CA LYS A 151 -9.28 -15.62 7.71
C LYS A 151 -10.27 -16.79 7.69
N VAL A 152 -9.80 -18.03 7.86
CA VAL A 152 -10.66 -19.22 7.95
C VAL A 152 -11.43 -19.22 9.26
N ALA A 153 -10.76 -19.00 10.39
CA ALA A 153 -11.37 -18.95 11.72
C ALA A 153 -12.48 -17.89 11.80
N TRP A 154 -12.24 -16.70 11.25
CA TRP A 154 -13.26 -15.65 11.18
C TRP A 154 -14.49 -16.09 10.36
N ARG A 155 -14.29 -16.76 9.22
CA ARG A 155 -15.41 -17.27 8.41
C ARG A 155 -16.21 -18.33 9.16
N MET A 156 -15.55 -19.27 9.82
CA MET A 156 -16.21 -20.31 10.61
C MET A 156 -17.02 -19.70 11.75
N SER A 157 -16.48 -18.69 12.44
CA SER A 157 -17.22 -17.94 13.47
C SER A 157 -18.48 -17.27 12.90
N MET A 158 -18.41 -16.72 11.68
CA MET A 158 -19.56 -16.09 11.03
C MET A 158 -20.59 -17.12 10.54
N LEU A 159 -20.15 -18.29 10.06
CA LEU A 159 -21.04 -19.39 9.66
C LEU A 159 -21.86 -19.93 10.84
N ASN A 160 -21.30 -19.93 12.04
CA ASN A 160 -22.02 -20.29 13.26
C ASN A 160 -23.16 -19.31 13.58
N ILE A 161 -23.02 -18.04 13.20
CA ILE A 161 -24.05 -17.00 13.43
C ILE A 161 -25.12 -17.08 12.34
N LYS A 162 -24.72 -17.26 11.08
CA LYS A 162 -25.61 -17.33 9.93
C LYS A 162 -24.94 -18.02 8.75
N THR A 163 -25.70 -18.74 7.94
CA THR A 163 -25.22 -19.27 6.65
C THR A 163 -24.74 -18.14 5.73
N ILE A 164 -23.52 -18.29 5.21
CA ILE A 164 -22.89 -17.34 4.29
C ILE A 164 -22.47 -18.09 3.04
N ASP A 165 -23.23 -17.91 1.97
CA ASP A 165 -22.88 -18.41 0.65
C ASP A 165 -21.88 -17.47 -0.03
N ILE A 166 -20.71 -18.01 -0.33
CA ILE A 166 -19.61 -17.24 -0.92
C ILE A 166 -19.89 -17.03 -2.42
N PHE A 167 -19.75 -15.79 -2.89
CA PHE A 167 -19.86 -15.40 -4.31
C PHE A 167 -21.22 -15.62 -4.99
N HIS A 168 -22.30 -15.78 -4.24
CA HIS A 168 -23.65 -15.92 -4.82
C HIS A 168 -24.29 -14.59 -5.25
N LYS A 169 -23.76 -13.46 -4.77
CA LYS A 169 -24.24 -12.13 -5.17
C LYS A 169 -23.47 -11.64 -6.38
N GLU A 170 -24.19 -11.06 -7.34
CA GLU A 170 -23.57 -10.36 -8.48
C GLU A 170 -22.58 -9.31 -7.98
N ARG A 171 -21.36 -9.35 -8.53
CA ARG A 171 -20.29 -8.44 -8.16
C ARG A 171 -20.41 -7.16 -8.99
N GLY A 172 -20.96 -6.10 -8.41
CA GLY A 172 -21.13 -4.82 -9.09
C GLY A 172 -22.42 -4.12 -8.66
N VAL A 173 -22.93 -3.22 -9.51
CA VAL A 173 -24.23 -2.56 -9.27
C VAL A 173 -25.35 -3.59 -9.43
N SER A 174 -25.59 -4.37 -8.39
CA SER A 174 -26.89 -4.99 -8.21
C SER A 174 -27.86 -3.87 -7.86
N LYS A 175 -28.87 -3.65 -8.73
CA LYS A 175 -30.06 -2.88 -8.33
C LYS A 175 -30.58 -3.56 -7.06
N ARG A 176 -30.45 -2.91 -5.91
CA ARG A 176 -31.12 -3.36 -4.70
C ARG A 176 -32.61 -3.52 -5.06
N PRO A 177 -33.26 -4.65 -4.78
CA PRO A 177 -34.70 -4.72 -4.92
C PRO A 177 -35.30 -3.67 -3.99
N GLY A 178 -35.94 -2.64 -4.56
CA GLY A 178 -36.44 -1.47 -3.84
C GLY A 178 -35.81 -0.11 -4.21
N ALA A 179 -34.87 -0.04 -5.16
CA ALA A 179 -34.54 1.24 -5.79
C ALA A 179 -35.66 1.62 -6.78
N ALA A 180 -36.45 2.64 -6.41
CA ALA A 180 -37.50 3.20 -7.26
C ALA A 180 -36.96 3.50 -8.66
N ASP A 181 -37.73 3.12 -9.68
CA ASP A 181 -37.41 3.29 -11.09
C ASP A 181 -36.90 4.71 -11.38
N ALA A 182 -35.62 4.77 -11.76
CA ALA A 182 -35.13 5.91 -12.53
C ALA A 182 -35.85 5.85 -13.87
N LYS A 183 -36.84 6.73 -14.03
CA LYS A 183 -37.59 7.07 -15.25
C LYS A 183 -36.88 6.59 -16.52
N SER A 184 -37.52 5.65 -17.18
CA SER A 184 -37.29 5.30 -18.58
C SER A 184 -37.27 6.59 -19.42
N PRO A 185 -36.26 6.82 -20.28
CA PRO A 185 -36.32 7.93 -21.22
C PRO A 185 -37.46 7.67 -22.21
N ALA A 186 -38.44 8.56 -22.20
CA ALA A 186 -39.55 8.57 -23.13
C ALA A 186 -39.03 8.64 -24.57
N THR A 187 -39.51 7.72 -25.41
CA THR A 187 -39.41 7.76 -26.86
C THR A 187 -40.01 9.07 -27.37
N PRO A 188 -39.34 9.86 -28.23
CA PRO A 188 -39.99 11.00 -28.86
C PRO A 188 -40.93 10.48 -29.95
N ALA A 189 -42.23 10.69 -29.75
CA ALA A 189 -43.24 10.56 -30.79
C ALA A 189 -43.02 11.66 -31.84
N GLY A 190 -42.48 11.29 -33.00
CA GLY A 190 -42.45 12.16 -34.17
C GLY A 190 -43.85 12.35 -34.73
N LYS A 191 -44.33 13.60 -34.72
CA LYS A 191 -45.49 14.07 -35.48
C LYS A 191 -45.03 14.64 -36.82
N LYS A 192 -45.87 14.39 -37.82
CA LYS A 192 -45.91 14.86 -39.23
C LYS A 192 -45.16 13.98 -40.21
#